data_AF-A0A0N4T7B4-F1
#
_entry.id   AF-A0A0N4T7B4-F1
#
_cell.length_a   1.000
_cell.length_b   1.000
_cell.length_c   1.000
_cell.angle_alpha   90.00
_cell.angle_beta   90.00
_cell.angle_gamma   90.00
#
_symmetry.space_group_name_H-M   'P 1'
#
loop_
_entity.id
_entity.type
_entity.pdbx_description
1 polymer ?
#
loop_
_entity_poly.entity_id
_entity_poly.type
_entity_poly.pdbx_seq_one_letter_code
_entity_poly.pdbx_strand_id
1 'polypeptide(L)'
;MKGPEFGLSMFKKVASNLRLLVCGGDGTVGWILSTLDRMNWTKYPPIGIVPLGTGNDLARCLGWGGSFSDEPLAELLNAVIHETSITYLDRWNINVEANLLLSNLRQADEIDKAAQNVLTLTVMNNYYSIGADAHVALQFHHSRSANPQMLNSRLKNRIAYGGLGTIDLFKRTWKLLHEYITLECDGIDLTSKIREFKFHCILFLNITYYAGGTVPWSNDDEERRRPSSCDGKLEVLGFTTATLATLQMGGKGERIAQCSHARITTSKAIPMQVDGEPCLLAPSTIEITFHSQVPMLRREKKSNYMPGNLKKQRKISKQQRSNSSSQAPSTPIGYSLPVLLTNSIEYNANRDNLERLRVAAVEIGKINVEAEAELDVVRQKIEKLITVCSNLNLGSNSEWRFLDYVRNAEEGVFRVHRYQEQFMTLSDICCLEECIMILNNILVRRMHSDDDSNQIK
;
A
#
# COMPACT_ATOMS: atom_id res chain seq x y z
N MET A 1 25.98 -7.30 -8.57
CA MET A 1 25.10 -7.47 -9.75
C MET A 1 25.36 -6.32 -10.71
N LYS A 2 25.37 -6.54 -12.03
CA LYS A 2 25.38 -5.44 -13.01
C LYS A 2 24.04 -4.69 -12.88
N GLY A 3 24.06 -3.36 -12.75
CA GLY A 3 22.85 -2.54 -12.66
C GLY A 3 22.00 -2.56 -13.95
N PRO A 4 20.85 -1.87 -13.98
CA PRO A 4 19.92 -1.91 -15.11
C PRO A 4 20.53 -1.38 -16.41
N GLU A 5 21.60 -0.58 -16.31
CA GLU A 5 22.31 0.04 -17.43
C GLU A 5 22.75 -0.96 -18.51
N PHE A 6 23.24 -2.14 -18.11
CA PHE A 6 23.66 -3.15 -19.08
C PHE A 6 22.49 -3.64 -19.93
N GLY A 7 21.37 -4.00 -19.29
CA GLY A 7 20.16 -4.45 -20.00
C GLY A 7 19.59 -3.35 -20.88
N LEU A 8 19.47 -2.13 -20.35
CA LEU A 8 19.00 -0.98 -21.11
C LEU A 8 19.88 -0.71 -22.34
N SER A 9 21.21 -0.77 -22.19
CA SER A 9 22.14 -0.49 -23.29
C SER A 9 21.96 -1.43 -24.49
N MET A 10 21.61 -2.70 -24.25
CA MET A 10 21.36 -3.67 -25.33
C MET A 10 20.16 -3.30 -26.19
N PHE A 11 19.10 -2.76 -25.58
CA PHE A 11 17.83 -2.47 -26.25
C PHE A 11 17.69 -1.00 -26.68
N LYS A 12 18.71 -0.15 -26.47
CA LYS A 12 18.69 1.28 -26.84
C LYS A 12 18.34 1.51 -28.32
N LYS A 13 18.79 0.62 -29.22
CA LYS A 13 18.51 0.73 -30.67
C LYS A 13 17.04 0.50 -31.04
N VAL A 14 16.28 -0.17 -30.19
CA VAL A 14 14.85 -0.48 -30.40
C VAL A 14 13.95 0.28 -29.41
N ALA A 15 14.47 1.35 -28.79
CA ALA A 15 13.78 2.10 -27.75
C ALA A 15 12.36 2.56 -28.15
N SER A 16 12.12 2.88 -29.42
CA SER A 16 10.80 3.30 -29.93
C SER A 16 9.73 2.20 -29.88
N ASN A 17 10.14 0.93 -29.90
CA ASN A 17 9.25 -0.23 -29.87
C ASN A 17 9.36 -1.01 -28.55
N LEU A 18 10.12 -0.48 -27.59
CA LEU A 18 10.41 -1.12 -26.32
C LEU A 18 9.34 -0.73 -25.29
N ARG A 19 8.85 -1.73 -24.56
CA ARG A 19 8.12 -1.54 -23.30
C ARG A 19 8.96 -2.16 -22.19
N LEU A 20 9.09 -1.46 -21.07
CA LEU A 20 9.82 -1.97 -19.91
C LEU A 20 8.82 -2.47 -18.88
N LEU A 21 9.07 -3.68 -18.37
CA LEU A 21 8.33 -4.23 -17.25
C LEU A 21 9.28 -4.32 -16.05
N VAL A 22 8.99 -3.59 -14.98
CA VAL A 22 9.85 -3.47 -13.80
C VAL A 22 9.30 -4.33 -12.68
N CYS A 23 10.02 -5.39 -12.34
CA CYS A 23 9.69 -6.28 -11.24
C CYS A 23 10.36 -5.79 -9.96
N GLY A 24 9.64 -5.03 -9.14
CA GLY A 24 10.21 -4.38 -7.95
C GLY A 24 9.23 -3.51 -7.18
N GLY A 25 9.77 -2.67 -6.30
CA GLY A 25 9.01 -1.62 -5.62
C GLY A 25 9.25 -0.24 -6.23
N ASP A 26 8.74 0.79 -5.58
CA ASP A 26 8.86 2.19 -6.02
C ASP A 26 10.34 2.60 -6.23
N GLY A 27 11.24 2.25 -5.30
CA GLY A 27 12.68 2.53 -5.43
C GLY A 27 13.35 1.82 -6.62
N THR A 28 12.87 0.64 -7.03
CA THR A 28 13.38 -0.04 -8.23
C THR A 28 13.00 0.71 -9.50
N VAL A 29 11.79 1.26 -9.56
CA VAL A 29 11.34 2.10 -10.67
C VAL A 29 12.16 3.39 -10.72
N GLY A 30 12.37 4.04 -9.57
CA GLY A 30 13.24 5.22 -9.45
C GLY A 30 14.67 4.96 -9.90
N TRP A 31 15.24 3.79 -9.59
CA TRP A 31 16.59 3.40 -10.03
C TRP A 31 16.70 3.25 -11.56
N ILE A 32 15.67 2.66 -12.19
CA ILE A 32 15.61 2.52 -13.65
C ILE A 32 15.46 3.89 -14.31
N LEU A 33 14.55 4.75 -13.82
CA LEU A 33 14.38 6.11 -14.33
C LEU A 33 15.68 6.92 -14.23
N SER A 34 16.34 6.90 -13.07
CA SER A 34 17.64 7.57 -12.86
C SER A 34 18.74 7.03 -13.78
N THR A 35 18.67 5.74 -14.12
CA THR A 35 19.61 5.13 -15.08
C THR A 35 19.31 5.58 -16.51
N LEU A 36 18.04 5.67 -16.90
CA LEU A 36 17.64 6.21 -18.20
C LEU A 36 18.08 7.67 -18.36
N ASP A 37 17.95 8.49 -17.31
CA ASP A 37 18.44 9.88 -17.28
C ASP A 37 19.94 9.94 -17.56
N ARG A 38 20.73 9.15 -16.82
CA ARG A 38 22.20 9.10 -16.99
C ARG A 38 22.61 8.62 -18.38
N MET A 39 21.85 7.70 -18.97
CA MET A 39 22.10 7.19 -20.32
C MET A 39 21.64 8.15 -21.43
N ASN A 40 20.99 9.26 -21.06
CA ASN A 40 20.52 10.34 -21.92
C ASN A 40 19.74 9.82 -23.13
N TRP A 41 18.68 9.04 -22.87
CA TRP A 41 17.80 8.53 -23.93
C TRP A 41 16.90 9.64 -24.45
N THR A 42 16.82 9.79 -25.78
CA THR A 42 15.96 10.80 -26.41
C THR A 42 14.47 10.51 -26.27
N LYS A 43 14.10 9.24 -26.06
CA LYS A 43 12.72 8.79 -25.83
C LYS A 43 12.72 7.70 -24.77
N TYR A 44 11.85 7.85 -23.77
CA TYR A 44 11.71 6.88 -22.69
C TYR A 44 10.71 5.81 -23.13
N PRO A 45 11.04 4.51 -23.00
CA PRO A 45 10.08 3.44 -23.24
C PRO A 45 9.00 3.48 -22.16
N PRO A 46 7.71 3.22 -22.48
CA PRO A 46 6.67 3.10 -21.47
C PRO A 46 7.01 2.03 -20.43
N ILE A 47 6.85 2.37 -19.14
CA ILE A 47 7.23 1.50 -18.02
C ILE A 47 5.99 0.96 -17.31
N GLY A 48 5.83 -0.36 -17.28
CA GLY A 48 4.87 -1.07 -16.42
C GLY A 48 5.55 -1.60 -15.15
N ILE A 49 4.77 -1.84 -14.10
CA ILE A 49 5.28 -2.24 -12.79
C ILE A 49 4.65 -3.55 -12.35
N VAL A 50 5.49 -4.50 -11.94
CA VAL A 50 5.07 -5.69 -11.20
C VAL A 50 5.34 -5.43 -9.72
N PRO A 51 4.32 -5.23 -8.88
CA PRO A 51 4.46 -4.74 -7.50
C PRO A 51 5.05 -5.80 -6.56
N LEU A 52 6.38 -5.85 -6.51
CA LEU A 52 7.16 -6.76 -5.66
C LEU A 52 7.78 -6.05 -4.44
N GLY A 53 7.53 -4.75 -4.25
CA GLY A 53 7.94 -4.00 -3.06
C GLY A 53 6.99 -4.14 -1.88
N THR A 54 7.28 -3.40 -0.81
CA THR A 54 6.45 -3.32 0.41
C THR A 54 5.38 -2.22 0.31
N GLY A 55 5.77 -1.06 -0.23
CA GLY A 55 4.91 0.11 -0.45
C GLY A 55 4.06 -0.10 -1.70
N ASN A 56 4.64 0.05 -2.89
CA ASN A 56 4.01 -0.09 -4.21
C ASN A 56 2.94 0.99 -4.49
N ASP A 57 3.17 2.21 -4.02
CA ASP A 57 2.22 3.31 -4.18
C ASP A 57 2.10 3.75 -5.65
N LEU A 58 3.21 3.75 -6.40
CA LEU A 58 3.21 4.06 -7.82
C LEU A 58 2.47 2.97 -8.62
N ALA A 59 2.65 1.71 -8.28
CA ALA A 59 1.95 0.59 -8.91
C ALA A 59 0.43 0.69 -8.70
N ARG A 60 -0.02 1.04 -7.48
CA ARG A 60 -1.45 1.32 -7.22
C ARG A 60 -1.97 2.49 -8.05
N CYS A 61 -1.22 3.58 -8.14
CA CYS A 61 -1.61 4.77 -8.93
C CYS A 61 -1.81 4.43 -10.42
N LEU A 62 -0.99 3.53 -10.95
CA LEU A 62 -1.02 3.05 -12.32
C LEU A 62 -1.94 1.84 -12.54
N GLY A 63 -2.69 1.39 -11.53
CA GLY A 63 -3.67 0.30 -11.68
C GLY A 63 -3.09 -1.12 -11.66
N TRP A 64 -1.80 -1.29 -11.33
CA TRP A 64 -1.15 -2.61 -11.20
C TRP A 64 -1.38 -3.27 -9.83
N GLY A 65 -2.00 -2.53 -8.90
CA GLY A 65 -2.29 -3.02 -7.54
C GLY A 65 -1.15 -2.85 -6.55
N GLY A 66 -1.40 -3.24 -5.31
CA GLY A 66 -0.46 -3.10 -4.19
C GLY A 66 0.46 -4.30 -3.95
N SER A 67 0.15 -5.42 -4.58
CA SER A 67 0.87 -6.68 -4.45
C SER A 67 0.75 -7.45 -5.75
N PHE A 68 1.81 -8.18 -6.11
CA PHE A 68 1.77 -9.06 -7.26
C PHE A 68 0.73 -10.17 -7.04
N SER A 69 -0.27 -10.23 -7.91
CA SER A 69 -1.13 -11.39 -8.08
C SER A 69 -0.31 -12.48 -8.80
N ASP A 70 -0.35 -13.73 -8.33
CA ASP A 70 0.33 -14.88 -8.95
C ASP A 70 -0.30 -15.28 -10.31
N GLU A 71 -0.57 -14.30 -11.17
CA GLU A 71 -1.04 -14.50 -12.54
C GLU A 71 0.09 -15.12 -13.38
N PRO A 72 -0.21 -16.10 -14.24
CA PRO A 72 0.79 -16.67 -15.15
C PRO A 72 1.49 -15.58 -15.96
N LEU A 73 2.80 -15.73 -16.20
CA LEU A 73 3.58 -14.76 -16.97
C LEU A 73 2.97 -14.47 -18.36
N ALA A 74 2.38 -15.49 -19.00
CA ALA A 74 1.68 -15.32 -20.27
C ALA A 74 0.49 -14.37 -20.17
N GLU A 75 -0.30 -14.47 -19.09
CA GLU A 75 -1.43 -13.57 -18.83
C GLU A 75 -0.96 -12.15 -18.51
N LEU A 76 0.10 -12.02 -17.69
CA LEU A 76 0.72 -10.73 -17.41
C LEU A 76 1.23 -10.05 -18.69
N LEU A 77 1.94 -10.78 -19.55
CA LEU A 77 2.44 -10.25 -20.82
C LEU A 77 1.30 -9.90 -21.78
N ASN A 78 0.24 -10.70 -21.81
CA ASN A 78 -0.96 -10.40 -22.58
C ASN A 78 -1.65 -9.12 -22.06
N ALA A 79 -1.76 -8.97 -20.73
CA ALA A 79 -2.28 -7.76 -20.09
C ALA A 79 -1.42 -6.53 -20.40
N VAL A 80 -0.10 -6.64 -20.36
CA VAL A 80 0.83 -5.56 -20.75
C VAL A 80 0.57 -5.10 -22.20
N ILE A 81 0.21 -6.00 -23.11
CA ILE A 81 0.00 -5.66 -24.52
C ILE A 81 -1.41 -5.11 -24.79
N HIS A 82 -2.43 -5.70 -24.17
CA HIS A 82 -3.84 -5.49 -24.54
C HIS A 82 -4.68 -4.76 -23.48
N GLU A 83 -4.25 -4.78 -22.21
CA GLU A 83 -4.98 -4.21 -21.08
C GLU A 83 -4.26 -2.98 -20.49
N THR A 84 -3.30 -2.39 -21.21
CA THR A 84 -2.62 -1.17 -20.76
C THR A 84 -2.74 -0.02 -21.74
N SER A 85 -2.84 1.19 -21.18
CA SER A 85 -2.71 2.45 -21.91
C SER A 85 -1.51 3.24 -21.41
N ILE A 86 -0.97 4.10 -22.29
CA ILE A 86 0.13 4.99 -21.91
C ILE A 86 -0.45 6.17 -21.14
N THR A 87 -0.03 6.31 -19.90
CA THR A 87 -0.19 7.53 -19.10
C THR A 87 1.19 8.16 -18.90
N TYR A 88 1.22 9.29 -18.21
CA TYR A 88 2.46 9.98 -17.90
C TYR A 88 2.66 10.14 -16.39
N LEU A 89 3.93 10.24 -15.99
CA LEU A 89 4.37 10.53 -14.64
C LEU A 89 5.27 11.75 -14.68
N ASP A 90 4.84 12.80 -13.99
CA ASP A 90 5.65 13.98 -13.73
C ASP A 90 6.73 13.62 -12.72
N ARG A 91 7.91 14.20 -12.90
CA ARG A 91 9.06 14.01 -12.04
C ARG A 91 9.57 15.38 -11.65
N TRP A 92 10.09 15.47 -10.44
CA TRP A 92 10.38 16.75 -9.79
C TRP A 92 11.81 16.77 -9.30
N ASN A 93 12.53 17.85 -9.60
CA ASN A 93 13.83 18.12 -9.01
C ASN A 93 13.64 18.69 -7.61
N ILE A 94 14.52 18.28 -6.71
CA ILE A 94 14.67 18.85 -5.38
C ILE A 94 16.10 19.37 -5.27
N ASN A 95 16.25 20.68 -5.40
CA ASN A 95 17.51 21.38 -5.26
C ASN A 95 17.66 21.84 -3.81
N VAL A 96 18.85 21.63 -3.24
CA VAL A 96 19.16 22.01 -1.86
C VAL A 96 20.34 22.95 -1.84
N GLU A 97 20.14 24.10 -1.22
CA GLU A 97 21.17 25.09 -0.97
C GLU A 97 21.29 25.33 0.55
N ALA A 98 22.52 25.28 1.06
CA ALA A 98 22.77 25.50 2.47
C ALA A 98 22.34 26.92 2.88
N ASN A 99 21.67 27.05 4.02
CA ASN A 99 21.25 28.35 4.55
C ASN A 99 22.41 29.01 5.30
N LEU A 100 23.33 29.63 4.55
CA LEU A 100 24.60 30.18 5.04
C LEU A 100 24.44 31.29 6.10
N LEU A 101 23.29 31.98 6.11
CA LEU A 101 22.99 33.03 7.08
C LEU A 101 22.81 32.46 8.49
N LEU A 102 22.28 31.23 8.60
CA LEU A 102 22.01 30.57 9.88
C LEU A 102 23.14 29.65 10.32
N SER A 103 23.93 29.10 9.38
CA SER A 103 25.08 28.24 9.70
C SER A 103 26.19 28.99 10.45
N ASN A 104 26.29 30.31 10.28
CA ASN A 104 27.33 31.14 10.91
C ASN A 104 26.92 31.72 12.28
N LEU A 105 25.63 31.66 12.63
CA LEU A 105 25.07 32.30 13.84
C LEU A 105 24.83 31.34 15.01
N ARG A 106 24.93 30.02 14.80
CA ARG A 106 24.64 29.02 15.84
C ARG A 106 25.90 28.26 16.24
N GLN A 107 26.13 28.12 17.55
CA GLN A 107 26.98 27.04 18.06
C GLN A 107 26.31 25.73 17.65
N ALA A 108 26.99 24.91 16.87
CA ALA A 108 26.45 23.65 16.35
C ALA A 108 26.04 22.75 17.52
N ASP A 109 24.72 22.52 17.66
CA ASP A 109 24.21 21.44 18.48
C ASP A 109 24.80 20.12 17.98
N GLU A 110 24.97 19.11 18.83
CA GLU A 110 25.51 17.80 18.40
C GLU A 110 24.71 17.16 17.25
N ILE A 111 23.42 17.50 17.15
CA ILE A 111 22.51 17.06 16.08
C ILE A 111 22.89 17.67 14.72
N ASP A 112 23.39 18.91 14.70
CA ASP A 112 23.79 19.58 13.45
C ASP A 112 25.09 18.97 12.87
N LYS A 113 25.92 18.31 13.70
CA LYS A 113 27.12 17.60 13.23
C LYS A 113 26.82 16.29 12.49
N ALA A 114 25.68 15.67 12.77
CA ALA A 114 25.21 14.46 12.09
C ALA A 114 24.33 14.78 10.86
N ALA A 115 23.97 16.05 10.66
CA ALA A 115 23.15 16.48 9.54
C ALA A 115 23.94 16.54 8.24
N GLN A 116 23.29 16.13 7.15
CA GLN A 116 23.85 16.17 5.81
C GLN A 116 23.50 17.50 5.14
N ASN A 117 24.35 17.97 4.22
CA ASN A 117 24.12 19.19 3.43
C ASN A 117 23.45 18.91 2.08
N VAL A 118 23.22 17.63 1.75
CA VAL A 118 22.71 17.19 0.45
C VAL A 118 21.70 16.06 0.66
N LEU A 119 20.72 15.97 -0.23
CA LEU A 119 19.78 14.83 -0.25
C LEU A 119 20.42 13.65 -0.97
N THR A 120 20.10 12.43 -0.53
CA THR A 120 20.49 11.19 -1.21
C THR A 120 19.86 11.06 -2.59
N LEU A 121 18.62 11.54 -2.74
CA LEU A 121 17.88 11.58 -4.00
C LEU A 121 17.47 13.02 -4.29
N THR A 122 17.81 13.49 -5.49
CA THR A 122 17.47 14.85 -5.98
C THR A 122 16.31 14.85 -6.97
N VAL A 123 15.83 13.67 -7.40
CA VAL A 123 14.66 13.55 -8.27
C VAL A 123 13.59 12.72 -7.57
N MET A 124 12.42 13.32 -7.42
CA MET A 124 11.23 12.75 -6.81
C MET A 124 10.25 12.26 -7.88
N ASN A 125 9.74 11.04 -7.72
CA ASN A 125 8.74 10.44 -8.60
C ASN A 125 7.39 10.28 -7.88
N ASN A 126 7.39 10.06 -6.56
CA ASN A 126 6.17 9.80 -5.79
C ASN A 126 5.87 10.95 -4.81
N TYR A 127 6.79 11.19 -3.87
CA TYR A 127 6.55 12.17 -2.80
C TYR A 127 7.82 12.57 -2.05
N TYR A 128 7.74 13.73 -1.41
CA TYR A 128 8.75 14.29 -0.52
C TYR A 128 8.06 14.73 0.77
N SER A 129 8.59 14.33 1.93
CA SER A 129 8.05 14.74 3.23
C SER A 129 9.13 15.31 4.14
N ILE A 130 8.71 16.24 5.01
CA ILE A 130 9.56 16.90 5.99
C ILE A 130 8.90 16.86 7.37
N GLY A 131 9.67 16.47 8.38
CA GLY A 131 9.23 16.44 9.79
C GLY A 131 8.94 15.05 10.33
N ALA A 132 7.82 14.91 11.06
CA ALA A 132 7.54 13.73 11.88
C ALA A 132 7.54 12.41 11.10
N ASP A 133 6.95 12.41 9.89
CA ASP A 133 6.92 11.22 9.03
C ASP A 133 8.33 10.79 8.57
N ALA A 134 9.09 11.73 8.02
CA ALA A 134 10.46 11.48 7.60
C ALA A 134 11.36 11.03 8.75
N HIS A 135 11.08 11.48 9.98
CA HIS A 135 11.79 11.01 11.16
C HIS A 135 11.54 9.53 11.45
N VAL A 136 10.30 9.07 11.31
CA VAL A 136 9.95 7.65 11.42
C VAL A 136 10.66 6.84 10.33
N ALA A 137 10.70 7.36 9.10
CA ALA A 137 11.45 6.72 8.01
C ALA A 137 12.96 6.63 8.32
N LEU A 138 13.56 7.69 8.87
CA LEU A 138 14.97 7.72 9.26
C LEU A 138 15.28 6.68 10.35
N GLN A 139 14.44 6.60 11.40
CA GLN A 139 14.60 5.61 12.47
C GLN A 139 14.46 4.18 11.94
N PHE A 140 13.50 3.94 11.04
CA PHE A 140 13.34 2.66 10.38
C PHE A 140 14.60 2.31 9.56
N HIS A 141 15.15 3.25 8.79
CA HIS A 141 16.35 3.03 8.00
C HIS A 141 17.57 2.69 8.88
N HIS A 142 17.78 3.42 9.98
CA HIS A 142 18.84 3.11 10.94
C HIS A 142 18.64 1.73 11.58
N SER A 143 17.42 1.39 11.97
CA SER A 143 17.08 0.08 12.55
C SER A 143 17.32 -1.07 11.57
N ARG A 144 16.97 -0.87 10.30
CA ARG A 144 17.22 -1.84 9.21
C ARG A 144 18.70 -2.02 8.91
N SER A 145 19.47 -0.94 8.92
CA SER A 145 20.92 -0.97 8.70
C SER A 145 21.65 -1.65 9.86
N ALA A 146 21.16 -1.48 11.09
CA ALA A 146 21.72 -2.13 12.27
C ALA A 146 21.36 -3.63 12.36
N ASN A 147 20.16 -4.03 11.93
CA ASN A 147 19.68 -5.42 12.01
C ASN A 147 19.05 -5.92 10.69
N PRO A 148 19.84 -6.22 9.65
CA PRO A 148 19.32 -6.67 8.36
C PRO A 148 18.49 -7.96 8.47
N GLN A 149 18.91 -8.92 9.31
CA GLN A 149 18.27 -10.24 9.43
C GLN A 149 16.84 -10.20 10.03
N MET A 150 16.52 -9.17 10.82
CA MET A 150 15.20 -9.01 11.46
C MET A 150 14.13 -8.42 10.52
N LEU A 151 14.53 -7.76 9.43
CA LEU A 151 13.67 -6.95 8.55
C LEU A 151 13.66 -7.45 7.09
N ASN A 152 13.80 -8.77 6.92
CA ASN A 152 13.84 -9.44 5.61
C ASN A 152 12.46 -9.74 4.99
N SER A 153 11.36 -9.35 5.64
CA SER A 153 9.99 -9.63 5.15
C SER A 153 9.17 -8.34 5.02
N ARG A 154 8.31 -8.27 3.99
CA ARG A 154 7.39 -7.14 3.75
C ARG A 154 6.49 -6.86 4.96
N LEU A 155 6.00 -7.90 5.63
CA LEU A 155 5.15 -7.77 6.81
C LEU A 155 5.94 -7.20 8.00
N LYS A 156 7.13 -7.72 8.27
CA LYS A 156 8.02 -7.19 9.32
C LYS A 156 8.40 -5.74 9.05
N ASN A 157 8.60 -5.38 7.78
CA ASN A 157 8.84 -4.01 7.37
C ASN A 157 7.62 -3.11 7.65
N ARG A 158 6.40 -3.52 7.27
CA ARG A 158 5.18 -2.75 7.58
C ARG A 158 4.95 -2.60 9.09
N ILE A 159 5.13 -3.68 9.86
CA ILE A 159 4.97 -3.67 11.32
C ILE A 159 6.01 -2.78 11.98
N ALA A 160 7.28 -2.86 11.58
CA ALA A 160 8.32 -2.01 12.14
C ALA A 160 8.09 -0.53 11.79
N TYR A 161 7.65 -0.21 10.56
CA TYR A 161 7.23 1.15 10.21
C TYR A 161 6.04 1.63 11.04
N GLY A 162 5.01 0.79 11.23
CA GLY A 162 3.82 1.13 12.03
C GLY A 162 4.10 1.23 13.54
N GLY A 163 4.95 0.35 14.08
CA GLY A 163 5.33 0.30 15.49
C GLY A 163 6.27 1.44 15.88
N LEU A 164 7.26 1.76 15.05
CA LEU A 164 8.10 2.94 15.25
C LEU A 164 7.28 4.22 15.04
N GLY A 165 6.41 4.27 14.03
CA GLY A 165 5.52 5.40 13.79
C GLY A 165 4.63 5.71 14.99
N THR A 166 4.02 4.70 15.61
CA THR A 166 3.17 4.88 16.80
C THR A 166 3.97 5.36 18.00
N ILE A 167 5.11 4.73 18.35
CA ILE A 167 5.95 5.13 19.50
C ILE A 167 6.46 6.56 19.36
N ASP A 168 6.85 6.97 18.16
CA ASP A 168 7.52 8.23 17.91
C ASP A 168 6.56 9.42 17.73
N LEU A 169 5.33 9.16 17.23
CA LEU A 169 4.22 10.10 17.30
C LEU A 169 3.95 10.54 18.75
N PHE A 170 4.15 9.65 19.73
CA PHE A 170 4.03 9.97 21.16
C PHE A 170 5.23 10.73 21.75
N LYS A 171 6.43 10.66 21.14
CA LYS A 171 7.67 11.30 21.64
C LYS A 171 7.77 12.81 21.37
N ARG A 172 6.81 13.42 20.66
CA ARG A 172 6.64 14.88 20.50
C ARG A 172 7.82 15.64 19.85
N THR A 173 8.81 14.96 19.27
CA THR A 173 10.09 15.54 18.84
C THR A 173 9.96 16.65 17.76
N TRP A 174 8.86 16.66 16.99
CA TRP A 174 8.61 17.60 15.88
C TRP A 174 7.40 18.52 16.08
N LYS A 175 6.93 18.71 17.32
CA LYS A 175 5.77 19.57 17.60
C LYS A 175 5.94 21.04 17.20
N LEU A 176 7.18 21.50 17.14
CA LEU A 176 7.52 22.88 16.80
C LEU A 176 8.00 23.03 15.35
N LEU A 177 7.78 22.04 14.48
CA LEU A 177 8.20 22.12 13.07
C LEU A 177 7.76 23.43 12.41
N HIS A 178 6.52 23.85 12.68
CA HIS A 178 5.92 25.09 12.18
C HIS A 178 6.67 26.39 12.54
N GLU A 179 7.53 26.37 13.56
CA GLU A 179 8.36 27.53 13.93
C GLU A 179 9.65 27.62 13.09
N TYR A 180 10.12 26.48 12.58
CA TYR A 180 11.43 26.37 11.92
C TYR A 180 11.35 26.30 10.40
N ILE A 181 10.15 26.31 9.83
CA ILE A 181 9.89 26.15 8.39
C ILE A 181 9.11 27.34 7.85
N THR A 182 9.46 27.72 6.63
CA THR A 182 8.68 28.64 5.80
C THR A 182 8.37 27.93 4.48
N LEU A 183 7.24 28.28 3.88
CA LEU A 183 6.76 27.66 2.65
C LEU A 183 6.22 28.72 1.72
N GLU A 184 6.74 28.72 0.50
CA GLU A 184 6.20 29.46 -0.62
C GLU A 184 5.79 28.48 -1.73
N CYS A 185 4.60 28.67 -2.29
CA CYS A 185 4.08 27.88 -3.39
C CYS A 185 3.66 28.83 -4.52
N ASP A 186 4.21 28.64 -5.72
CA ASP A 186 3.98 29.51 -6.89
C ASP A 186 4.11 31.02 -6.58
N GLY A 187 5.09 31.39 -5.74
CA GLY A 187 5.34 32.77 -5.31
C GLY A 187 4.41 33.30 -4.20
N ILE A 188 3.50 32.47 -3.68
CA ILE A 188 2.61 32.82 -2.58
C ILE A 188 3.18 32.24 -1.28
N ASP A 189 3.46 33.11 -0.30
CA ASP A 189 3.87 32.69 1.04
C ASP A 189 2.69 32.08 1.82
N LEU A 190 2.85 30.81 2.21
CA LEU A 190 1.87 30.02 2.96
C LEU A 190 2.36 29.70 4.38
N THR A 191 3.43 30.33 4.84
CA THR A 191 4.02 30.13 6.17
C THR A 191 3.00 30.36 7.30
N SER A 192 2.12 31.35 7.15
CA SER A 192 1.06 31.64 8.14
C SER A 192 0.14 30.44 8.37
N LYS A 193 -0.22 29.70 7.31
CA LYS A 193 -1.08 28.52 7.38
C LYS A 193 -0.38 27.38 8.12
N ILE A 194 0.93 27.21 7.92
CA ILE A 194 1.71 26.20 8.65
C ILE A 194 1.71 26.49 10.15
N ARG A 195 1.88 27.77 10.53
CA ARG A 195 1.89 28.22 11.93
C ARG A 195 0.53 28.13 12.59
N GLU A 196 -0.54 28.49 11.88
CA GLU A 196 -1.92 28.43 12.37
C GLU A 196 -2.33 27.00 12.71
N PHE A 197 -2.13 26.07 11.78
CA PHE A 197 -2.51 24.66 11.94
C PHE A 197 -1.48 23.84 12.73
N LYS A 198 -0.31 24.43 13.04
CA LYS A 198 0.79 23.80 13.79
C LYS A 198 1.17 22.44 13.22
N PHE A 199 1.40 22.39 11.90
CA PHE A 199 1.76 21.13 11.25
C PHE A 199 3.08 20.58 11.80
N HIS A 200 3.12 19.26 11.97
CA HIS A 200 4.28 18.48 12.40
C HIS A 200 4.90 17.69 11.24
N CYS A 201 4.21 17.62 10.11
CA CYS A 201 4.69 17.06 8.86
C CYS A 201 4.11 17.86 7.70
N ILE A 202 4.94 18.15 6.70
CA ILE A 202 4.50 18.67 5.41
C ILE A 202 4.86 17.64 4.34
N LEU A 203 3.89 17.33 3.49
CA LEU A 203 3.99 16.34 2.42
C LEU A 203 3.78 17.04 1.08
N PHE A 204 4.69 16.81 0.16
CA PHE A 204 4.59 17.16 -1.25
C PHE A 204 4.36 15.87 -2.01
N LEU A 205 3.22 15.79 -2.68
CA LEU A 205 2.72 14.56 -3.27
C LEU A 205 2.56 14.75 -4.78
N ASN A 206 3.08 13.80 -5.55
CA ASN A 206 2.96 13.75 -7.01
C ASN A 206 2.03 12.63 -7.49
N ILE A 207 1.80 11.61 -6.66
CA ILE A 207 0.92 10.47 -6.98
C ILE A 207 -0.24 10.36 -5.99
N THR A 208 -1.33 9.70 -6.35
CA THR A 208 -2.53 9.62 -5.49
C THR A 208 -2.29 8.91 -4.15
N TYR A 209 -1.36 7.94 -4.13
CA TYR A 209 -1.16 7.04 -2.99
C TYR A 209 0.08 7.40 -2.18
N TYR A 210 -0.01 7.14 -0.89
CA TYR A 210 1.05 7.42 0.07
C TYR A 210 1.08 6.34 1.17
N ALA A 211 2.26 6.09 1.74
CA ALA A 211 2.46 5.20 2.89
C ALA A 211 1.80 3.81 2.73
N GLY A 212 1.92 3.20 1.55
CA GLY A 212 1.44 1.84 1.29
C GLY A 212 -0.05 1.73 0.99
N GLY A 213 -0.61 2.71 0.29
CA GLY A 213 -1.98 2.67 -0.24
C GLY A 213 -2.96 3.63 0.41
N THR A 214 -2.52 4.48 1.34
CA THR A 214 -3.38 5.56 1.86
C THR A 214 -3.56 6.64 0.80
N VAL A 215 -4.69 7.35 0.85
CA VAL A 215 -4.98 8.46 -0.07
C VAL A 215 -5.09 9.72 0.79
N PRO A 216 -4.01 10.48 0.98
CA PRO A 216 -3.99 11.59 1.95
C PRO A 216 -4.74 12.83 1.46
N TRP A 217 -4.89 13.00 0.14
CA TRP A 217 -5.63 14.10 -0.47
C TRP A 217 -7.13 13.79 -0.48
N SER A 218 -7.95 14.70 0.06
CA SER A 218 -9.42 14.56 0.00
C SER A 218 -9.94 14.86 -1.42
N ASN A 219 -11.15 14.40 -1.75
CA ASN A 219 -11.81 14.72 -3.03
C ASN A 219 -13.08 15.58 -2.83
N ASP A 220 -13.30 16.09 -1.62
CA ASP A 220 -14.59 16.63 -1.18
C ASP A 220 -14.91 18.06 -1.68
N ASP A 221 -13.95 18.73 -2.31
CA ASP A 221 -14.10 20.09 -2.83
C ASP A 221 -14.28 20.03 -4.36
N GLU A 222 -15.51 20.16 -4.85
CA GLU A 222 -15.81 20.27 -6.30
C GLU A 222 -15.10 21.46 -6.97
N GLU A 223 -14.73 22.49 -6.19
CA GLU A 223 -14.02 23.69 -6.67
C GLU A 223 -12.50 23.50 -6.85
N ARG A 224 -11.89 22.48 -6.23
CA ARG A 224 -10.44 22.24 -6.33
C ARG A 224 -10.12 21.12 -7.30
N ARG A 225 -9.09 21.32 -8.13
CA ARG A 225 -8.65 20.32 -9.12
C ARG A 225 -8.30 18.99 -8.43
N ARG A 226 -8.67 17.90 -9.10
CA ARG A 226 -8.37 16.53 -8.66
C ARG A 226 -6.86 16.28 -8.73
N PRO A 227 -6.30 15.47 -7.82
CA PRO A 227 -4.89 15.14 -7.86
C PRO A 227 -4.57 14.32 -9.11
N SER A 228 -3.43 14.59 -9.73
CA SER A 228 -3.00 13.92 -10.96
C SER A 228 -1.49 13.82 -10.99
N SER A 229 -0.97 12.70 -11.50
CA SER A 229 0.48 12.50 -11.65
C SER A 229 1.03 13.02 -12.97
N CYS A 230 0.25 13.77 -13.74
CA CYS A 230 0.59 14.22 -15.10
C CYS A 230 0.06 15.62 -15.45
N ASP A 231 -0.29 16.44 -14.44
CA ASP A 231 -0.84 17.79 -14.65
C ASP A 231 0.19 18.92 -14.42
N GLY A 232 1.46 18.57 -14.15
CA GLY A 232 2.54 19.50 -13.85
C GLY A 232 2.38 20.19 -12.50
N LYS A 233 1.69 19.54 -11.54
CA LYS A 233 1.47 20.09 -10.20
C LYS A 233 1.78 19.09 -9.08
N LEU A 234 2.01 19.65 -7.90
CA LEU A 234 2.18 18.96 -6.64
C LEU A 234 1.04 19.27 -5.70
N GLU A 235 0.55 18.23 -5.03
CA GLU A 235 -0.35 18.35 -3.90
C GLU A 235 0.46 18.59 -2.61
N VAL A 236 0.26 19.75 -1.98
CA VAL A 236 0.92 20.11 -0.72
C VAL A 236 -0.04 19.92 0.45
N LEU A 237 0.32 19.06 1.38
CA LEU A 237 -0.49 18.64 2.52
C LEU A 237 0.24 18.90 3.84
N GLY A 238 -0.50 19.28 4.87
CA GLY A 238 -0.02 19.40 6.24
C GLY A 238 -0.65 18.35 7.14
N PHE A 239 0.14 17.79 8.06
CA PHE A 239 -0.36 16.87 9.07
C PHE A 239 0.02 17.30 10.47
N THR A 240 -0.93 17.18 11.39
CA THR A 240 -0.67 17.12 12.82
C THR A 240 -0.35 15.68 13.23
N THR A 241 0.11 15.46 14.46
CA THR A 241 0.29 14.10 15.00
C THR A 241 -1.01 13.30 14.92
N ALA A 242 -2.16 13.92 15.17
CA ALA A 242 -3.45 13.24 15.17
C ALA A 242 -3.86 12.81 13.74
N THR A 243 -3.73 13.70 12.76
CA THR A 243 -4.11 13.40 11.37
C THR A 243 -3.14 12.42 10.71
N LEU A 244 -1.85 12.47 11.09
CA LEU A 244 -0.87 11.48 10.63
C LEU A 244 -1.16 10.08 11.20
N ALA A 245 -1.56 10.00 12.47
CA ALA A 245 -1.90 8.73 13.14
C ALA A 245 -3.13 8.05 12.54
N THR A 246 -4.11 8.81 12.04
CA THR A 246 -5.34 8.27 11.45
C THR A 246 -5.21 7.94 9.97
N LEU A 247 -4.05 8.19 9.34
CA LEU A 247 -3.87 8.07 7.89
C LEU A 247 -4.15 6.65 7.37
N GLN A 248 -3.71 5.62 8.10
CA GLN A 248 -3.97 4.21 7.77
C GLN A 248 -5.45 3.82 7.95
N MET A 249 -6.23 4.61 8.70
CA MET A 249 -7.67 4.41 8.91
C MET A 249 -8.51 5.24 7.93
N GLY A 250 -7.91 5.74 6.85
CA GLY A 250 -8.58 6.61 5.87
C GLY A 250 -8.61 8.10 6.26
N GLY A 251 -7.87 8.49 7.30
CA GLY A 251 -7.64 9.89 7.64
C GLY A 251 -7.02 10.67 6.48
N LYS A 252 -7.20 11.98 6.48
CA LYS A 252 -6.76 12.88 5.41
C LYS A 252 -5.82 13.95 5.97
N GLY A 253 -4.91 14.43 5.12
CA GLY A 253 -4.08 15.58 5.43
C GLY A 253 -4.82 16.87 5.14
N GLU A 254 -4.41 17.96 5.80
CA GLU A 254 -4.96 19.26 5.49
C GLU A 254 -4.34 19.83 4.22
N ARG A 255 -5.19 20.25 3.29
CA ARG A 255 -4.71 20.74 1.98
C ARG A 255 -4.13 22.14 2.14
N ILE A 256 -2.83 22.28 1.88
CA ILE A 256 -2.14 23.56 1.92
C ILE A 256 -2.32 24.28 0.57
N ALA A 257 -1.87 23.65 -0.52
CA ALA A 257 -1.89 24.18 -1.87
C ALA A 257 -1.81 23.08 -2.94
N GLN A 258 -2.05 23.46 -4.21
CA GLN A 258 -1.68 22.68 -5.37
C GLN A 258 -0.84 23.58 -6.29
N CYS A 259 0.45 23.28 -6.48
CA CYS A 259 1.42 24.21 -7.09
C CYS A 259 2.37 23.55 -8.08
N SER A 260 2.96 24.35 -8.98
CA SER A 260 4.00 23.89 -9.93
C SER A 260 5.42 24.23 -9.48
N HIS A 261 5.56 25.02 -8.43
CA HIS A 261 6.83 25.38 -7.82
C HIS A 261 6.65 25.51 -6.30
N ALA A 262 7.55 24.91 -5.53
CA ALA A 262 7.57 25.06 -4.08
C ALA A 262 8.97 25.39 -3.58
N ARG A 263 9.04 26.36 -2.66
CA ARG A 263 10.27 26.77 -2.00
C ARG A 263 10.09 26.67 -0.50
N ILE A 264 10.95 25.88 0.14
CA ILE A 264 10.93 25.61 1.57
C ILE A 264 12.24 26.13 2.15
N THR A 265 12.16 26.98 3.18
CA THR A 265 13.37 27.37 3.92
C THR A 265 13.28 26.87 5.35
N THR A 266 14.31 26.13 5.77
CA THR A 266 14.45 25.59 7.12
C THR A 266 15.50 26.36 7.91
N SER A 267 15.30 26.44 9.22
CA SER A 267 16.21 27.10 10.16
C SER A 267 16.83 26.18 11.20
N LYS A 268 16.60 24.87 11.09
CA LYS A 268 17.18 23.82 11.94
C LYS A 268 17.40 22.57 11.10
N ALA A 269 18.29 21.67 11.53
CA ALA A 269 18.37 20.34 10.96
C ALA A 269 17.03 19.59 11.15
N ILE A 270 16.43 19.11 10.06
CA ILE A 270 15.11 18.46 10.06
C ILE A 270 15.17 17.17 9.22
N PRO A 271 14.59 16.05 9.71
CA PRO A 271 14.40 14.83 8.94
C PRO A 271 13.52 15.07 7.72
N MET A 272 13.99 14.55 6.59
CA MET A 272 13.33 14.62 5.31
C MET A 272 13.39 13.24 4.64
N GLN A 273 12.49 12.97 3.70
CA GLN A 273 12.55 11.76 2.88
C GLN A 273 12.06 12.06 1.47
N VAL A 274 12.70 11.43 0.49
CA VAL A 274 12.34 11.49 -0.93
C VAL A 274 12.10 10.06 -1.39
N ASP A 275 10.90 9.76 -1.88
CA ASP A 275 10.50 8.43 -2.36
C ASP A 275 10.85 7.26 -1.39
N GLY A 276 10.84 7.54 -0.08
CA GLY A 276 11.16 6.57 0.97
C GLY A 276 12.63 6.49 1.40
N GLU A 277 13.54 7.27 0.80
CA GLU A 277 14.93 7.40 1.25
C GLU A 277 15.07 8.58 2.23
N PRO A 278 15.30 8.32 3.54
CA PRO A 278 15.33 9.37 4.54
C PRO A 278 16.74 9.96 4.74
N CYS A 279 16.79 11.21 5.17
CA CYS A 279 18.02 11.88 5.63
C CYS A 279 17.70 12.92 6.71
N LEU A 280 18.67 13.23 7.55
CA LEU A 280 18.64 14.43 8.40
C LEU A 280 19.34 15.56 7.64
N LEU A 281 18.60 16.55 7.16
CA LEU A 281 19.18 17.65 6.38
C LEU A 281 19.43 18.88 7.25
N ALA A 282 20.61 19.50 7.10
CA ALA A 282 20.99 20.75 7.74
C ALA A 282 20.07 21.93 7.32
N PRO A 283 20.08 23.06 8.05
CA PRO A 283 19.32 24.26 7.65
C PRO A 283 19.59 24.65 6.20
N SER A 284 18.54 24.65 5.37
CA SER A 284 18.67 24.77 3.92
C SER A 284 17.48 25.49 3.31
N THR A 285 17.70 26.05 2.13
CA THR A 285 16.63 26.41 1.18
C THR A 285 16.49 25.27 0.19
N ILE A 286 15.26 24.79 0.03
CA ILE A 286 14.92 23.61 -0.76
C ILE A 286 13.93 24.07 -1.81
N GLU A 287 14.23 23.78 -3.07
CA GLU A 287 13.43 24.21 -4.20
C GLU A 287 12.94 22.97 -4.96
N ILE A 288 11.62 22.87 -5.12
CA ILE A 288 10.98 21.78 -5.86
C ILE A 288 10.46 22.34 -7.18
N THR A 289 10.99 21.80 -8.28
CA THR A 289 10.69 22.26 -9.64
C THR A 289 10.41 21.07 -10.55
N PHE A 290 9.65 21.31 -11.62
CA PHE A 290 9.41 20.28 -12.63
C PHE A 290 10.74 19.85 -13.29
N HIS A 291 11.00 18.54 -13.35
CA HIS A 291 12.18 17.97 -14.00
C HIS A 291 11.82 17.46 -15.41
N SER A 292 10.90 16.50 -15.48
CA SER A 292 10.57 15.81 -16.73
C SER A 292 9.25 15.08 -16.58
N GLN A 293 8.63 14.72 -17.70
CA GLN A 293 7.50 13.80 -17.72
C GLN A 293 7.88 12.52 -18.48
N VAL A 294 7.57 11.35 -17.92
CA VAL A 294 7.93 10.04 -18.50
C VAL A 294 6.70 9.17 -18.78
N PRO A 295 6.70 8.35 -19.84
CA PRO A 295 5.58 7.48 -20.15
C PRO A 295 5.56 6.25 -19.23
N MET A 296 4.38 5.96 -18.70
CA MET A 296 4.11 4.80 -17.85
C MET A 296 2.97 3.98 -18.46
N LEU A 297 3.01 2.67 -18.28
CA LEU A 297 1.90 1.80 -18.61
C LEU A 297 0.92 1.79 -17.44
N ARG A 298 -0.30 2.25 -17.67
CA ARG A 298 -1.42 2.10 -16.73
C ARG A 298 -2.22 0.87 -17.14
N ARG A 299 -2.45 -0.05 -16.20
CA ARG A 299 -3.36 -1.18 -16.42
C ARG A 299 -4.79 -0.70 -16.27
N GLU A 300 -5.59 -0.88 -17.30
CA GLU A 300 -7.01 -0.53 -17.27
C GLU A 300 -7.78 -1.59 -16.50
N LYS A 301 -8.63 -1.17 -15.57
CA LYS A 301 -9.55 -2.10 -14.92
C LYS A 301 -10.50 -2.63 -15.99
N LYS A 302 -10.75 -3.95 -16.03
CA LYS A 302 -11.86 -4.51 -16.81
C LYS A 302 -13.14 -3.84 -16.35
N SER A 303 -13.62 -2.87 -17.13
CA SER A 303 -14.93 -2.30 -16.93
C SER A 303 -15.93 -3.40 -17.21
N ASN A 304 -16.55 -3.96 -16.17
CA ASN A 304 -17.80 -4.68 -16.34
C ASN A 304 -18.86 -3.64 -16.76
N TYR A 305 -18.88 -3.32 -18.05
CA TYR A 305 -19.98 -2.61 -18.68
C TYR A 305 -21.22 -3.49 -18.57
N MET A 306 -21.99 -3.27 -17.51
CA MET A 306 -23.41 -3.61 -17.47
C MET A 306 -24.22 -2.32 -17.60
N PRO A 307 -25.03 -2.15 -18.64
CA PRO A 307 -25.92 -0.99 -18.76
C PRO A 307 -27.10 -1.14 -17.79
N GLY A 308 -27.32 -0.11 -16.97
CA GLY A 308 -28.59 0.13 -16.29
C GLY A 308 -28.63 -0.20 -14.80
N ASN A 309 -28.55 0.83 -13.95
CA ASN A 309 -29.66 1.21 -13.06
C ASN A 309 -29.31 2.46 -12.24
N LEU A 310 -29.94 3.57 -12.61
CA LEU A 310 -30.07 4.78 -11.82
C LEU A 310 -31.02 4.53 -10.63
N LYS A 311 -30.61 5.01 -9.44
CA LYS A 311 -31.40 5.41 -8.25
C LYS A 311 -31.58 4.40 -7.10
N LYS A 312 -31.49 4.99 -5.90
CA LYS A 312 -31.67 4.49 -4.51
C LYS A 312 -30.40 3.81 -3.96
N GLN A 313 -29.76 4.31 -2.90
CA GLN A 313 -30.35 4.71 -1.63
C GLN A 313 -29.64 5.92 -0.99
N ARG A 314 -30.43 6.94 -0.66
CA ARG A 314 -30.16 7.91 0.40
C ARG A 314 -30.84 7.40 1.68
N LYS A 315 -30.16 7.63 2.82
CA LYS A 315 -30.67 7.63 4.20
C LYS A 315 -30.98 6.27 4.85
N ILE A 316 -30.11 5.85 5.77
CA ILE A 316 -30.51 5.61 7.17
C ILE A 316 -29.45 6.26 8.06
N SER A 317 -29.90 7.21 8.87
CA SER A 317 -29.12 7.88 9.91
C SER A 317 -29.67 7.49 11.27
N LYS A 318 -28.77 7.24 12.22
CA LYS A 318 -28.89 7.44 13.67
C LYS A 318 -30.02 6.71 14.41
N GLN A 319 -29.65 5.75 15.26
CA GLN A 319 -29.98 5.78 16.70
C GLN A 319 -29.27 4.62 17.42
N GLN A 320 -28.28 4.95 18.26
CA GLN A 320 -28.21 4.58 19.68
C GLN A 320 -26.82 4.92 20.22
N ARG A 321 -26.78 5.98 21.03
CA ARG A 321 -25.75 6.20 22.07
C ARG A 321 -26.42 5.93 23.39
N SER A 322 -25.87 5.02 24.18
CA SER A 322 -25.77 5.20 25.64
C SER A 322 -24.76 4.22 26.24
N ASN A 323 -23.68 4.81 26.75
CA ASN A 323 -22.95 4.49 27.99
C ASN A 323 -22.69 3.04 28.39
N SER A 324 -21.41 2.67 28.43
CA SER A 324 -20.75 2.33 29.70
C SER A 324 -19.23 2.44 29.58
N SER A 325 -18.65 3.07 30.60
CA SER A 325 -17.23 3.13 30.90
C SER A 325 -16.81 1.85 31.63
N SER A 326 -15.80 1.16 31.12
CA SER A 326 -14.95 0.28 31.94
C SER A 326 -13.65 -0.03 31.20
N GLN A 327 -12.54 0.46 31.75
CA GLN A 327 -11.23 -0.12 31.51
C GLN A 327 -11.25 -1.57 32.01
N ALA A 328 -10.84 -2.51 31.17
CA ALA A 328 -10.49 -3.87 31.59
C ALA A 328 -9.35 -4.41 30.71
N PRO A 329 -8.50 -5.31 31.24
CA PRO A 329 -7.30 -5.79 30.58
C PRO A 329 -7.63 -6.73 29.43
N SER A 330 -6.83 -6.67 28.37
CA SER A 330 -6.94 -7.52 27.18
C SER A 330 -6.68 -9.00 27.50
N THR A 331 -7.73 -9.79 27.66
CA THR A 331 -7.71 -11.23 27.42
C THR A 331 -7.87 -11.49 25.92
N PRO A 332 -7.17 -12.49 25.32
CA PRO A 332 -7.37 -12.85 23.93
C PRO A 332 -8.82 -13.31 23.70
N ILE A 333 -9.54 -12.63 22.80
CA ILE A 333 -10.90 -13.00 22.44
C ILE A 333 -10.80 -14.21 21.47
N GLY A 334 -11.23 -15.37 21.92
CA GLY A 334 -11.36 -16.57 21.08
C GLY A 334 -12.68 -16.54 20.30
N TYR A 335 -12.61 -16.77 18.99
CA TYR A 335 -13.74 -16.85 18.07
C TYR A 335 -14.10 -18.32 17.80
N SER A 336 -15.40 -18.62 17.71
CA SER A 336 -15.90 -19.94 17.30
C SER A 336 -16.44 -19.86 15.88
N LEU A 337 -15.68 -20.38 14.92
CA LEU A 337 -15.93 -20.19 13.50
C LEU A 337 -16.33 -21.49 12.80
N PRO A 338 -17.41 -21.50 11.99
CA PRO A 338 -17.75 -22.62 11.13
C PRO A 338 -16.75 -22.76 9.97
N VAL A 339 -16.41 -23.99 9.62
CA VAL A 339 -15.52 -24.36 8.53
C VAL A 339 -16.36 -24.95 7.40
N LEU A 340 -16.34 -24.28 6.24
CA LEU A 340 -17.07 -24.67 5.04
C LEU A 340 -16.11 -25.29 4.01
N LEU A 341 -16.46 -26.46 3.50
CA LEU A 341 -15.72 -27.19 2.48
C LEU A 341 -16.40 -27.04 1.11
N THR A 342 -15.65 -26.59 0.11
CA THR A 342 -16.08 -26.58 -1.29
C THR A 342 -15.19 -27.46 -2.17
N ASN A 343 -15.69 -27.82 -3.35
CA ASN A 343 -14.97 -28.62 -4.34
C ASN A 343 -14.55 -27.75 -5.54
N SER A 344 -13.66 -28.25 -6.40
CA SER A 344 -13.14 -27.47 -7.53
C SER A 344 -14.21 -27.06 -8.55
N ILE A 345 -15.30 -27.82 -8.68
CA ILE A 345 -16.39 -27.52 -9.64
C ILE A 345 -17.18 -26.31 -9.13
N GLU A 346 -17.66 -26.38 -7.89
CA GLU A 346 -18.44 -25.31 -7.26
C GLU A 346 -17.60 -24.05 -7.06
N TYR A 347 -16.31 -24.19 -6.75
CA TYR A 347 -15.36 -23.09 -6.68
C TYR A 347 -15.21 -22.38 -8.03
N ASN A 348 -14.92 -23.10 -9.12
CA ASN A 348 -14.73 -22.46 -10.43
C ASN A 348 -16.01 -21.81 -10.95
N ALA A 349 -17.19 -22.34 -10.61
CA ALA A 349 -18.47 -21.78 -11.03
C ALA A 349 -18.88 -20.52 -10.24
N ASN A 350 -18.49 -20.42 -8.97
CA ASN A 350 -19.00 -19.38 -8.05
C ASN A 350 -17.90 -18.52 -7.42
N ARG A 351 -16.63 -18.61 -7.84
CA ARG A 351 -15.53 -17.83 -7.24
C ARG A 351 -15.74 -16.31 -7.26
N ASP A 352 -16.53 -15.79 -8.20
CA ASP A 352 -16.80 -14.35 -8.31
C ASP A 352 -17.97 -13.89 -7.41
N ASN A 353 -18.62 -14.82 -6.67
CA ASN A 353 -19.75 -14.53 -5.78
C ASN A 353 -19.67 -15.38 -4.49
N LEU A 354 -19.17 -14.76 -3.43
CA LEU A 354 -18.97 -15.39 -2.12
C LEU A 354 -20.26 -16.01 -1.55
N GLU A 355 -21.40 -15.33 -1.66
CA GLU A 355 -22.67 -15.82 -1.10
C GLU A 355 -23.15 -17.10 -1.80
N ARG A 356 -23.04 -17.17 -3.13
CA ARG A 356 -23.35 -18.41 -3.86
C ARG A 356 -22.40 -19.53 -3.52
N LEU A 357 -21.11 -19.22 -3.38
CA LEU A 357 -20.11 -20.22 -3.01
C LEU A 357 -20.32 -20.75 -1.59
N ARG A 358 -20.77 -19.90 -0.65
CA ARG A 358 -21.15 -20.30 0.72
C ARG A 358 -22.34 -21.25 0.73
N VAL A 359 -23.39 -20.93 -0.02
CA VAL A 359 -24.59 -21.79 -0.13
C VAL A 359 -24.27 -23.15 -0.74
N ALA A 360 -23.31 -23.20 -1.69
CA ALA A 360 -22.87 -24.43 -2.32
C ALA A 360 -21.86 -25.25 -1.48
N ALA A 361 -21.25 -24.66 -0.46
CA ALA A 361 -20.26 -25.31 0.39
C ALA A 361 -20.92 -26.11 1.53
N VAL A 362 -20.22 -27.14 1.99
CA VAL A 362 -20.69 -28.04 3.07
C VAL A 362 -20.01 -27.65 4.38
N GLU A 363 -20.77 -27.34 5.43
CA GLU A 363 -20.21 -27.13 6.76
C GLU A 363 -19.68 -28.46 7.34
N ILE A 364 -18.40 -28.50 7.68
CA ILE A 364 -17.75 -29.69 8.25
C ILE A 364 -17.62 -29.61 9.78
N GLY A 365 -17.83 -28.43 10.38
CA GLY A 365 -17.86 -28.23 11.83
C GLY A 365 -17.31 -26.87 12.24
N LYS A 366 -17.11 -26.66 13.54
CA LYS A 366 -16.66 -25.37 14.11
C LYS A 366 -15.33 -25.53 14.83
N ILE A 367 -14.47 -24.51 14.73
CA ILE A 367 -13.19 -24.45 15.46
C ILE A 367 -13.11 -23.19 16.31
N ASN A 368 -12.45 -23.30 17.47
CA ASN A 368 -12.16 -22.16 18.33
C ASN A 368 -10.74 -21.64 18.07
N VAL A 369 -10.62 -20.39 17.66
CA VAL A 369 -9.39 -19.78 17.15
C VAL A 369 -9.33 -18.30 17.52
N GLU A 370 -8.12 -17.78 17.75
CA GLU A 370 -7.91 -16.36 17.98
C GLU A 370 -7.85 -15.63 16.63
N ALA A 371 -8.19 -14.32 16.61
CA ALA A 371 -8.18 -13.50 15.39
C ALA A 371 -6.85 -13.55 14.63
N GLU A 372 -5.74 -13.51 15.37
CA GLU A 372 -4.38 -13.46 14.85
C GLU A 372 -3.70 -14.84 14.84
N ALA A 373 -4.47 -15.92 14.89
CA ALA A 373 -3.92 -17.27 14.76
C ALA A 373 -3.32 -17.47 13.36
N GLU A 374 -2.05 -17.89 13.31
CA GLU A 374 -1.37 -18.27 12.06
C GLU A 374 -2.12 -19.41 11.37
N LEU A 375 -2.18 -19.39 10.04
CA LEU A 375 -2.93 -20.40 9.29
C LEU A 375 -2.40 -21.82 9.48
N ASP A 376 -1.12 -22.00 9.84
CA ASP A 376 -0.58 -23.31 10.21
C ASP A 376 -1.21 -23.87 11.49
N VAL A 377 -1.48 -23.01 12.48
CA VAL A 377 -2.18 -23.40 13.72
C VAL A 377 -3.64 -23.70 13.43
N VAL A 378 -4.28 -22.89 12.58
CA VAL A 378 -5.66 -23.10 12.12
C VAL A 378 -5.77 -24.41 11.34
N ARG A 379 -4.81 -24.71 10.47
CA ARG A 379 -4.74 -25.93 9.65
C ARG A 379 -4.69 -27.17 10.52
N GLN A 380 -3.83 -27.21 11.54
CA GLN A 380 -3.77 -28.35 12.46
C GLN A 380 -5.11 -28.62 13.17
N LYS A 381 -5.88 -27.56 13.48
CA LYS A 381 -7.22 -27.68 14.07
C LYS A 381 -8.23 -28.22 13.06
N ILE A 382 -8.19 -27.75 11.82
CA ILE A 382 -9.06 -28.22 10.73
C ILE A 382 -8.72 -29.66 10.34
N GLU A 383 -7.45 -30.06 10.31
CA GLU A 383 -7.05 -31.45 10.03
C GLU A 383 -7.55 -32.41 11.11
N LYS A 384 -7.52 -32.00 12.39
CA LYS A 384 -8.16 -32.74 13.48
C LYS A 384 -9.68 -32.84 13.28
N LEU A 385 -10.34 -31.75 12.89
CA LEU A 385 -11.77 -31.73 12.60
C LEU A 385 -12.12 -32.70 11.45
N ILE A 386 -11.38 -32.66 10.33
CA ILE A 386 -11.56 -33.53 9.17
C ILE A 386 -11.36 -35.01 9.55
N THR A 387 -10.37 -35.32 10.38
CA THR A 387 -10.10 -36.70 10.82
C THR A 387 -11.26 -37.28 11.63
N VAL A 388 -11.89 -36.46 12.47
CA VAL A 388 -13.07 -36.81 13.28
C VAL A 388 -14.33 -36.94 12.40
N CYS A 389 -14.43 -36.20 11.30
CA CYS A 389 -15.53 -36.27 10.34
C CYS A 389 -15.38 -37.43 9.33
N SER A 390 -15.01 -38.63 9.79
CA SER A 390 -14.60 -39.80 8.99
C SER A 390 -15.63 -40.36 7.98
N ASN A 391 -16.79 -39.70 7.84
CA ASN A 391 -17.78 -39.95 6.77
C ASN A 391 -17.50 -39.17 5.47
N LEU A 392 -16.60 -38.18 5.51
CA LEU A 392 -16.12 -37.52 4.31
C LEU A 392 -14.91 -38.31 3.83
N ASN A 393 -15.04 -39.00 2.69
CA ASN A 393 -13.99 -39.78 2.03
C ASN A 393 -12.85 -38.88 1.46
N LEU A 394 -12.36 -37.93 2.28
CA LEU A 394 -11.14 -37.17 2.04
C LEU A 394 -10.00 -38.17 2.23
N GLY A 395 -9.60 -38.83 1.12
CA GLY A 395 -8.51 -39.80 1.15
C GLY A 395 -7.28 -39.27 1.90
N SER A 396 -6.51 -40.18 2.49
CA SER A 396 -5.36 -39.94 3.37
C SER A 396 -4.23 -39.05 2.80
N ASN A 397 -4.39 -38.51 1.59
CA ASN A 397 -3.49 -37.62 0.86
C ASN A 397 -4.19 -36.38 0.25
N SER A 398 -5.39 -36.02 0.71
CA SER A 398 -6.13 -34.91 0.11
C SER A 398 -5.51 -33.53 0.45
N GLU A 399 -4.79 -32.96 -0.53
CA GLU A 399 -4.31 -31.58 -0.45
C GLU A 399 -5.50 -30.61 -0.50
N TRP A 400 -5.92 -30.09 0.66
CA TRP A 400 -6.88 -29.00 0.76
C TRP A 400 -6.18 -27.65 1.01
N ARG A 401 -6.80 -26.57 0.51
CA ARG A 401 -6.28 -25.20 0.60
C ARG A 401 -7.29 -24.26 1.25
N PHE A 402 -6.83 -23.24 1.95
CA PHE A 402 -7.68 -22.15 2.41
C PHE A 402 -8.20 -21.32 1.23
N LEU A 403 -9.36 -20.72 1.41
CA LEU A 403 -9.91 -19.71 0.52
C LEU A 403 -9.88 -18.35 1.21
N ASP A 404 -9.36 -17.36 0.49
CA ASP A 404 -9.31 -15.96 0.87
C ASP A 404 -10.41 -15.19 0.14
N TYR A 405 -11.34 -14.65 0.91
CA TYR A 405 -12.42 -13.80 0.40
C TYR A 405 -12.39 -12.40 1.02
N VAL A 406 -11.31 -12.04 1.73
CA VAL A 406 -11.20 -10.76 2.46
C VAL A 406 -10.23 -9.82 1.76
N ARG A 407 -9.00 -10.25 1.44
CA ARG A 407 -7.98 -9.33 0.87
C ARG A 407 -8.35 -8.81 -0.51
N ASN A 408 -9.05 -9.62 -1.29
CA ASN A 408 -9.49 -9.30 -2.65
C ASN A 408 -11.02 -9.46 -2.78
N ALA A 409 -11.79 -9.10 -1.75
CA ALA A 409 -13.24 -9.27 -1.72
C ALA A 409 -13.97 -8.65 -2.94
N GLU A 410 -13.39 -7.61 -3.55
CA GLU A 410 -13.92 -6.97 -4.77
C GLU A 410 -13.70 -7.80 -6.05
N GLU A 411 -12.73 -8.72 -6.07
CA GLU A 411 -12.33 -9.53 -7.22
C GLU A 411 -12.77 -11.01 -7.11
N GLY A 412 -13.26 -11.43 -5.94
CA GLY A 412 -13.81 -12.77 -5.70
C GLY A 412 -13.07 -13.55 -4.60
N VAL A 413 -13.20 -14.87 -4.66
CA VAL A 413 -12.63 -15.82 -3.68
C VAL A 413 -11.41 -16.51 -4.27
N PHE A 414 -10.27 -16.38 -3.59
CA PHE A 414 -8.97 -16.84 -4.08
C PHE A 414 -8.43 -18.02 -3.28
N ARG A 415 -7.67 -18.91 -3.93
CA ARG A 415 -7.01 -20.03 -3.26
C ARG A 415 -5.72 -19.55 -2.62
N VAL A 416 -5.56 -19.78 -1.32
CA VAL A 416 -4.30 -19.52 -0.61
C VAL A 416 -3.30 -20.63 -0.97
N HIS A 417 -2.10 -20.24 -1.40
CA HIS A 417 -1.06 -21.23 -1.69
C HIS A 417 -0.41 -21.71 -0.39
N ARG A 418 -0.03 -22.99 -0.35
CA ARG A 418 0.56 -23.64 0.82
C ARG A 418 1.81 -22.95 1.39
N TYR A 419 2.59 -22.24 0.57
CA TYR A 419 3.75 -21.49 1.04
C TYR A 419 3.38 -20.14 1.66
N GLN A 420 2.20 -19.60 1.34
CA GLN A 420 1.71 -18.32 1.86
C GLN A 420 1.09 -18.46 3.24
N GLU A 421 0.62 -19.66 3.59
CA GLU A 421 -0.05 -19.96 4.86
C GLU A 421 0.83 -19.64 6.08
N GLN A 422 2.12 -19.93 6.01
CA GLN A 422 3.11 -19.61 7.05
C GLN A 422 3.34 -18.09 7.28
N PHE A 423 2.74 -17.24 6.44
CA PHE A 423 2.88 -15.78 6.50
C PHE A 423 1.54 -15.05 6.66
N MET A 424 0.46 -15.79 6.91
CA MET A 424 -0.89 -15.26 6.97
C MET A 424 -1.59 -15.66 8.27
N THR A 425 -2.48 -14.80 8.74
CA THR A 425 -3.34 -15.07 9.89
C THR A 425 -4.77 -15.34 9.44
N LEU A 426 -5.61 -15.78 10.38
CA LEU A 426 -7.01 -16.05 10.11
C LEU A 426 -7.78 -14.81 9.63
N SER A 427 -7.50 -13.65 10.22
CA SER A 427 -8.11 -12.36 9.86
C SER A 427 -7.75 -11.89 8.44
N ASP A 428 -6.67 -12.41 7.85
CA ASP A 428 -6.28 -12.10 6.46
C ASP A 428 -7.20 -12.75 5.42
N ILE A 429 -7.87 -13.87 5.73
CA ILE A 429 -8.57 -14.68 4.71
C ILE A 429 -10.07 -14.75 4.90
N CYS A 430 -10.57 -14.46 6.10
CA CYS A 430 -11.97 -14.62 6.44
C CYS A 430 -12.44 -13.61 7.47
N CYS A 431 -13.74 -13.27 7.42
CA CYS A 431 -14.37 -12.44 8.44
C CYS A 431 -14.63 -13.29 9.68
N LEU A 432 -14.17 -12.82 10.85
CA LEU A 432 -14.26 -13.56 12.12
C LEU A 432 -15.69 -13.71 12.69
N GLU A 433 -16.67 -13.09 12.04
CA GLU A 433 -18.10 -13.22 12.34
C GLU A 433 -18.82 -14.19 11.38
N GLU A 434 -18.12 -14.69 10.35
CA GLU A 434 -18.74 -15.47 9.28
C GLU A 434 -18.25 -16.93 9.27
N CYS A 435 -17.24 -17.27 8.48
CA CYS A 435 -16.82 -18.66 8.29
C CYS A 435 -15.40 -18.79 7.72
N ILE A 436 -14.77 -19.94 7.94
CA ILE A 436 -13.51 -20.32 7.28
C ILE A 436 -13.87 -21.17 6.08
N MET A 437 -13.39 -20.83 4.89
CA MET A 437 -13.64 -21.61 3.68
C MET A 437 -12.39 -22.37 3.25
N ILE A 438 -12.57 -23.65 2.92
CA ILE A 438 -11.51 -24.52 2.41
C ILE A 438 -11.94 -25.20 1.12
N LEU A 439 -10.98 -25.39 0.21
CA LEU A 439 -11.15 -26.07 -1.06
C LEU A 439 -10.42 -27.42 -1.02
N ASN A 440 -11.12 -28.49 -1.40
CA ASN A 440 -10.49 -29.78 -1.68
C ASN A 440 -10.72 -30.19 -3.14
N ASN A 441 -9.64 -30.63 -3.80
CA ASN A 441 -9.65 -31.01 -5.21
C ASN A 441 -10.15 -32.44 -5.45
N ILE A 442 -10.33 -33.24 -4.40
CA ILE A 442 -10.81 -34.62 -4.49
C ILE A 442 -12.33 -34.61 -4.20
N LEU A 443 -13.10 -34.86 -5.26
CA LEU A 443 -14.58 -34.90 -5.35
C LEU A 443 -15.34 -35.21 -4.06
N VAL A 444 -16.27 -34.30 -3.68
CA VAL A 444 -17.45 -34.66 -2.88
C VAL A 444 -18.59 -34.94 -3.85
N ARG A 445 -18.95 -36.23 -4.00
CA ARG A 445 -20.25 -36.63 -4.55
C ARG A 445 -21.33 -36.08 -3.61
N ARG A 446 -22.30 -35.33 -4.13
CA ARG A 446 -23.49 -34.91 -3.37
C ARG A 446 -24.14 -36.14 -2.72
N MET A 447 -24.32 -36.10 -1.40
CA MET A 447 -25.47 -36.76 -0.79
C MET A 447 -26.69 -35.92 -1.13
N HIS A 448 -27.36 -36.22 -2.24
CA HIS A 448 -28.78 -35.95 -2.32
C HIS A 448 -29.47 -37.12 -1.64
N SER A 449 -30.29 -36.77 -0.65
CA SER A 449 -31.32 -37.58 -0.03
C SER A 449 -31.86 -38.69 -0.93
N ASP A 450 -31.65 -39.93 -0.50
CA ASP A 450 -32.62 -41.00 -0.76
C ASP A 450 -33.93 -40.58 -0.08
N ASP A 451 -34.84 -40.02 -0.87
CA ASP A 451 -36.29 -39.99 -0.61
C ASP A 451 -36.97 -39.50 -1.90
N ASP A 452 -37.03 -40.39 -2.91
CA ASP A 452 -38.07 -40.41 -3.94
C ASP A 452 -37.88 -41.63 -4.86
N SER A 453 -38.00 -42.83 -4.28
CA SER A 453 -38.32 -44.03 -5.05
C SER A 453 -39.01 -45.08 -4.17
N ASN A 454 -40.25 -44.80 -3.79
CA ASN A 454 -41.21 -45.84 -3.43
C ASN A 454 -42.65 -45.36 -3.70
N GLN A 455 -43.01 -45.31 -4.98
CA GLN A 455 -44.36 -45.57 -5.47
C GLN A 455 -44.29 -45.79 -6.99
N ILE A 456 -44.18 -47.06 -7.39
CA ILE A 456 -44.89 -47.76 -8.48
C ILE A 456 -44.42 -49.22 -8.40
N LYS A 457 -45.01 -49.97 -7.47
CA LYS A 457 -45.72 -51.24 -7.68
C LYS A 457 -46.24 -51.77 -6.35
#